data_AF-A0A954E4G4-F1
#
_entry.id   AF-A0A954E4G4-F1
#
_cell.length_a   1.000
_cell.length_b   1.000
_cell.length_c   1.000
_cell.angle_alpha   90.00
_cell.angle_beta   90.00
_cell.angle_gamma   90.00
#
_symmetry.space_group_name_H-M   'P 1'
#
loop_
_entity.id
_entity.type
_entity.pdbx_description
1 polymer ?
#
loop_
_entity_poly.entity_id
_entity_poly.type
_entity_poly.pdbx_seq_one_letter_code
_entity_poly.pdbx_strand_id
1 'polypeptide(L)'
;MKLSGCINVVFSLCGCWLLMGCQTDSEEHGHEIPAHKPASFYRAADSLNKRWSVCDNWSAEDRQQFVDIAGWLPELAAQTELSRLEWERVQELSQTLLAEVQNRQDKNVAATLTRLLTELADLAETAARVDQFHSQLPEKPSDD
;
A
#
# COMPACT_ATOMS: atom_id res chain seq x y z
N MET A 1 20.73 21.06 53.96
CA MET A 1 20.57 19.70 54.52
C MET A 1 20.28 18.78 53.33
N LYS A 2 21.27 17.96 52.92
CA LYS A 2 21.37 16.49 53.14
C LYS A 2 20.16 15.73 52.57
N LEU A 3 20.22 14.66 51.78
CA LEU A 3 21.25 13.75 51.23
C LEU A 3 20.46 12.90 50.18
N SER A 4 21.02 12.60 49.01
CA SER A 4 21.62 11.29 48.67
C SER A 4 20.62 10.16 48.34
N GLY A 5 20.89 9.46 47.23
CA GLY A 5 20.17 8.25 46.85
C GLY A 5 20.63 7.65 45.52
N CYS A 6 21.94 7.46 45.33
CA CYS A 6 22.48 6.58 44.29
C CYS A 6 22.43 5.14 44.81
N ILE A 7 21.76 4.21 44.13
CA ILE A 7 22.01 2.78 44.33
C ILE A 7 22.14 2.12 42.95
N ASN A 8 23.38 1.82 42.59
CA ASN A 8 23.74 0.75 41.67
C ASN A 8 23.70 -0.58 42.47
N VAL A 9 23.08 -1.61 41.92
CA VAL A 9 23.43 -3.00 42.28
C VAL A 9 23.74 -3.77 41.00
N VAL A 10 24.89 -4.42 41.09
CA VAL A 10 25.68 -5.11 40.06
C VAL A 10 25.24 -6.58 39.92
N PHE A 11 25.27 -7.04 38.66
CA PHE A 11 25.48 -8.41 38.14
C PHE A 11 25.14 -9.64 39.00
N SER A 12 24.35 -10.55 38.41
CA SER A 12 24.51 -11.98 38.63
C SER A 12 24.43 -12.74 37.31
N LEU A 13 25.60 -13.13 36.80
CA LEU A 13 25.78 -14.13 35.77
C LEU A 13 25.64 -15.51 36.43
N CYS A 14 24.62 -16.26 36.05
CA CYS A 14 24.60 -17.70 36.23
C CYS A 14 24.26 -18.33 34.87
N GLY A 15 25.30 -18.80 34.20
CA GLY A 15 25.15 -19.65 33.03
C GLY A 15 24.64 -21.02 33.46
N CYS A 16 23.59 -21.49 32.79
CA CYS A 16 23.41 -22.91 32.51
C CYS A 16 23.54 -23.09 31.00
N TRP A 17 24.68 -23.61 30.60
CA TRP A 17 24.88 -24.23 29.29
C TRP A 17 24.04 -25.50 29.19
N LEU A 18 23.57 -25.76 27.97
CA LEU A 18 23.10 -27.03 27.41
C LEU A 18 21.67 -27.45 27.77
N LEU A 19 20.74 -27.10 26.88
CA LEU A 19 19.84 -28.08 26.29
C LEU A 19 19.50 -27.67 24.83
N MET A 20 19.99 -28.52 23.93
CA MET A 20 19.53 -28.81 22.57
C MET A 20 18.35 -28.01 22.01
N GLY A 21 18.61 -27.39 20.86
CA GLY A 21 17.58 -26.90 19.95
C GLY A 21 18.22 -26.11 18.82
N CYS A 22 19.00 -26.78 17.96
CA CYS A 22 19.28 -26.24 16.64
C CYS A 22 17.95 -26.31 15.87
N GLN A 23 17.09 -25.31 16.08
CA GLN A 23 15.92 -25.11 15.25
C GLN A 23 16.32 -24.04 14.25
N THR A 24 16.94 -24.51 13.17
CA THR A 24 16.92 -23.81 11.89
C THR A 24 15.48 -23.89 11.40
N ASP A 25 14.58 -23.15 12.04
CA ASP A 25 13.27 -22.90 11.46
C ASP A 25 13.46 -21.73 10.50
N SER A 26 13.69 -22.11 9.25
CA SER A 26 13.53 -21.23 8.11
C SER A 26 12.03 -20.95 8.01
N GLU A 27 11.53 -20.08 8.89
CA GLU A 27 10.18 -19.55 8.81
C GLU A 27 10.15 -18.63 7.60
N GLU A 28 9.94 -19.23 6.43
CA GLU A 28 9.50 -18.53 5.23
C GLU A 28 8.14 -17.91 5.57
N HIS A 29 8.18 -16.69 6.12
CA HIS A 29 7.01 -15.87 6.37
C HIS A 29 6.44 -15.48 5.01
N GLY A 30 5.70 -16.39 4.39
CA GLY A 30 4.92 -16.10 3.20
C GLY A 30 3.96 -14.98 3.57
N HIS A 31 4.20 -13.78 3.05
CA HIS A 31 3.25 -12.68 3.18
C HIS A 31 1.96 -13.09 2.47
N GLU A 32 0.97 -13.56 3.22
CA GLU A 32 -0.33 -13.91 2.68
C GLU A 32 -0.94 -12.67 2.02
N ILE A 33 -1.18 -12.76 0.71
CA ILE A 33 -1.81 -11.67 -0.05
C ILE A 33 -3.29 -11.65 0.32
N PRO A 34 -3.83 -10.55 0.88
CA PRO A 34 -5.24 -10.49 1.23
C PRO A 34 -6.14 -10.66 0.02
N ALA A 35 -7.28 -11.33 0.21
CA ALA A 35 -8.24 -11.62 -0.87
C ALA A 35 -8.79 -10.35 -1.56
N HIS A 36 -8.78 -9.20 -0.88
CA HIS A 36 -9.21 -7.91 -1.44
C HIS A 36 -8.12 -7.13 -2.18
N LYS A 37 -6.87 -7.64 -2.25
CA LYS A 37 -5.82 -7.02 -3.05
C LYS A 37 -6.17 -7.09 -4.54
N PRO A 38 -6.28 -5.94 -5.24
CA PRO A 38 -6.56 -5.95 -6.67
C PRO A 38 -5.41 -6.55 -7.46
N ALA A 39 -5.73 -7.28 -8.53
CA ALA A 39 -4.74 -7.93 -9.39
C ALA A 39 -3.95 -6.94 -10.28
N SER A 40 -4.40 -5.70 -10.43
CA SER A 40 -3.73 -4.69 -11.26
C SER A 40 -4.13 -3.28 -10.86
N PHE A 41 -3.37 -2.29 -11.35
CA PHE A 41 -3.62 -0.87 -11.12
C PHE A 41 -5.04 -0.43 -11.57
N TYR A 42 -5.47 -0.88 -12.75
CA TYR A 42 -6.81 -0.62 -13.28
C TYR A 42 -7.92 -1.13 -12.36
N ARG A 43 -7.75 -2.34 -11.84
CA ARG A 43 -8.70 -2.98 -10.93
C ARG A 43 -8.70 -2.30 -9.57
N ALA A 44 -7.58 -1.74 -9.13
CA ALA A 44 -7.53 -0.93 -7.91
C ALA A 44 -8.32 0.36 -8.06
N ALA A 45 -8.13 1.12 -9.15
CA ALA A 45 -8.87 2.35 -9.41
C ALA A 45 -10.40 2.11 -9.47
N ASP A 46 -10.83 1.05 -10.16
CA ASP A 46 -12.24 0.62 -10.21
C ASP A 46 -12.76 0.18 -8.82
N SER A 47 -11.96 -0.58 -8.07
CA SER A 47 -12.32 -1.05 -6.73
C SER A 47 -12.50 0.08 -5.71
N LEU A 48 -11.67 1.13 -5.80
CA LEU A 48 -11.79 2.32 -4.97
C LEU A 48 -13.03 3.13 -5.34
N ASN A 49 -13.27 3.35 -6.64
CA ASN A 49 -14.47 4.05 -7.12
C ASN A 49 -15.77 3.35 -6.70
N LYS A 50 -15.83 2.02 -6.85
CA LYS A 50 -16.99 1.21 -6.41
C LYS A 50 -17.25 1.33 -4.92
N ARG A 51 -16.21 1.21 -4.10
CA ARG A 51 -16.35 1.38 -2.64
C ARG A 51 -16.80 2.80 -2.32
N TRP A 52 -16.20 3.81 -2.94
CA TRP A 52 -16.58 5.20 -2.73
C TRP A 52 -18.05 5.49 -3.07
N SER A 53 -18.60 4.87 -4.11
CA SER A 53 -20.01 5.05 -4.51
C SER A 53 -21.03 4.67 -3.42
N VAL A 54 -20.63 3.85 -2.44
CA VAL A 54 -21.46 3.40 -1.31
C VAL A 54 -20.88 3.85 0.05
N CYS A 55 -20.09 4.92 0.06
CA CYS A 55 -19.30 5.37 1.22
C CYS A 55 -20.11 5.77 2.46
N ASP A 56 -21.38 6.12 2.28
CA ASP A 56 -22.31 6.47 3.35
C ASP A 56 -22.66 5.26 4.24
N ASN A 57 -22.53 4.05 3.68
CA ASN A 57 -22.84 2.78 4.36
C ASN A 57 -21.59 1.95 4.65
N TRP A 58 -20.39 2.53 4.62
CA TRP A 58 -19.15 1.78 4.89
C TRP A 58 -19.15 1.18 6.29
N SER A 59 -18.92 -0.14 6.33
CA SER A 59 -18.46 -0.80 7.53
C SER A 59 -17.01 -0.42 7.86
N ALA A 60 -16.55 -0.77 9.06
CA ALA A 60 -15.14 -0.62 9.42
C ALA A 60 -14.23 -1.42 8.48
N GLU A 61 -14.70 -2.59 8.02
CA GLU A 61 -13.99 -3.43 7.06
C GLU A 61 -13.91 -2.77 5.68
N ASP A 62 -15.00 -2.21 5.15
CA ASP A 62 -14.98 -1.50 3.87
C ASP A 62 -13.99 -0.34 3.86
N ARG A 63 -13.96 0.41 4.96
CA ARG A 63 -13.00 1.50 5.14
C ARG A 63 -11.56 0.98 5.18
N GLN A 64 -11.30 -0.10 5.91
CA GLN A 64 -9.97 -0.69 5.98
C GLN A 64 -9.52 -1.20 4.61
N GLN A 65 -10.39 -1.92 3.88
CA GLN A 65 -10.08 -2.38 2.54
C GLN A 65 -9.82 -1.21 1.58
N PHE A 66 -10.58 -0.11 1.68
CA PHE A 66 -10.30 1.10 0.89
C PHE A 66 -8.91 1.65 1.18
N VAL A 67 -8.53 1.74 2.46
CA VAL A 67 -7.19 2.19 2.90
C VAL A 67 -6.11 1.25 2.37
N ASP A 68 -6.28 -0.06 2.49
CA ASP A 68 -5.31 -1.04 2.00
C ASP A 68 -5.11 -0.91 0.48
N ILE A 69 -6.21 -0.84 -0.28
CA ILE A 69 -6.17 -0.69 -1.73
C ILE A 69 -5.48 0.62 -2.12
N ALA A 70 -5.81 1.73 -1.44
CA ALA A 70 -5.14 3.01 -1.68
C ALA A 70 -3.63 2.91 -1.41
N GLY A 71 -3.23 2.16 -0.37
CA GLY A 71 -1.82 1.93 -0.04
C GLY A 71 -1.06 1.06 -1.06
N TRP A 72 -1.75 0.16 -1.78
CA TRP A 72 -1.15 -0.66 -2.83
C TRP A 72 -1.06 0.04 -4.19
N LEU A 73 -1.68 1.21 -4.39
CA LEU A 73 -1.66 1.92 -5.68
C LEU A 73 -0.26 2.11 -6.27
N PRO A 74 0.77 2.51 -5.51
CA PRO A 74 2.11 2.72 -6.09
C PRO A 74 2.80 1.42 -6.52
N GLU A 75 2.58 0.35 -5.75
CA GLU A 75 3.09 -0.99 -6.06
C GLU A 75 2.44 -1.51 -7.35
N LEU A 76 1.12 -1.31 -7.49
CA LEU A 76 0.37 -1.75 -8.66
C LEU A 76 0.69 -0.88 -9.88
N ALA A 77 0.88 0.43 -9.72
CA ALA A 77 1.30 1.32 -10.80
C ALA A 77 2.73 1.04 -11.28
N ALA A 78 3.61 0.52 -10.41
CA ALA A 78 4.95 0.10 -10.81
C ALA A 78 4.95 -1.11 -11.77
N GLN A 79 3.81 -1.79 -11.92
CA GLN A 79 3.63 -2.91 -12.87
C GLN A 79 3.07 -2.44 -14.23
N THR A 80 2.96 -1.12 -14.42
CA THR A 80 2.48 -0.50 -15.67
C THR A 80 3.61 0.27 -16.33
N GLU A 81 3.44 0.60 -17.61
CA GLU A 81 4.40 1.39 -18.39
C GLU A 81 4.16 2.91 -18.25
N LEU A 82 3.58 3.36 -17.13
CA LEU A 82 3.44 4.78 -16.82
C LEU A 82 4.81 5.46 -16.79
N SER A 83 4.84 6.71 -17.27
CA SER A 83 6.02 7.54 -17.11
C SER A 83 6.29 7.82 -15.63
N ARG A 84 7.52 8.20 -15.31
CA ARG A 84 7.91 8.58 -13.95
C ARG A 84 7.01 9.66 -13.36
N LEU A 85 6.64 10.67 -14.14
CA LEU A 85 5.79 11.77 -13.67
C LEU A 85 4.38 11.28 -13.32
N GLU A 86 3.82 10.38 -14.13
CA GLU A 86 2.51 9.79 -13.87
C GLU A 86 2.55 8.86 -12.65
N TRP A 87 3.61 8.06 -12.50
CA TRP A 87 3.80 7.22 -11.32
C TRP A 87 3.98 8.05 -10.03
N GLU A 88 4.76 9.13 -10.07
CA GLU A 88 4.88 10.08 -8.95
C GLU A 88 3.52 10.69 -8.62
N ARG A 89 2.68 10.94 -9.63
CA ARG A 89 1.31 11.41 -9.40
C ARG A 89 0.43 10.36 -8.71
N VAL A 90 0.55 9.07 -9.08
CA VAL A 90 -0.14 7.98 -8.38
C VAL A 90 0.28 7.93 -6.90
N GLN A 91 1.57 8.11 -6.61
CA GLN A 91 2.07 8.16 -5.24
C GLN A 91 1.42 9.29 -4.42
N GLU A 92 1.37 10.50 -4.97
CA GLU A 92 0.74 11.65 -4.32
C GLU A 92 -0.75 11.42 -4.09
N LEU A 93 -1.46 10.87 -5.08
CA LEU A 93 -2.89 10.55 -4.96
C LEU A 93 -3.13 9.50 -3.88
N SER A 94 -2.31 8.44 -3.82
CA SER A 94 -2.36 7.41 -2.78
C SER A 94 -2.25 8.03 -1.38
N GLN A 95 -1.21 8.84 -1.15
CA GLN A 95 -1.00 9.51 0.14
C GLN A 95 -2.15 10.44 0.51
N THR A 96 -2.66 11.20 -0.47
CA THR A 96 -3.77 12.12 -0.26
C THR A 96 -5.06 11.36 0.07
N LEU A 97 -5.40 10.30 -0.67
CA LEU A 97 -6.56 9.45 -0.39
C LEU A 97 -6.50 8.88 1.03
N LEU A 98 -5.34 8.40 1.46
CA LEU A 98 -5.13 7.88 2.82
C LEU A 98 -5.38 8.97 3.88
N ALA A 99 -4.84 10.17 3.68
CA ALA A 99 -5.02 11.29 4.61
C ALA A 99 -6.49 11.72 4.71
N GLU A 100 -7.18 11.87 3.58
CA GLU A 100 -8.59 12.28 3.51
C GLU A 100 -9.53 11.25 4.15
N VAL A 101 -9.30 9.96 3.92
CA VAL A 101 -10.11 8.90 4.54
C VAL A 101 -9.88 8.84 6.05
N GLN A 102 -8.68 9.13 6.54
CA GLN A 102 -8.39 9.18 7.97
C GLN A 102 -9.02 10.42 8.64
N ASN A 103 -9.06 11.57 7.95
CA ASN A 103 -9.50 12.85 8.49
C ASN A 103 -10.95 13.22 8.14
N ARG A 104 -11.89 12.27 8.25
CA ARG A 104 -13.31 12.38 7.83
C ARG A 104 -14.15 13.49 8.50
N GLN A 105 -13.56 14.37 9.32
CA GLN A 105 -14.25 15.46 10.02
C GLN A 105 -14.52 16.68 9.12
N ASP A 106 -13.89 16.79 7.95
CA ASP A 106 -14.13 17.88 7.01
C ASP A 106 -15.40 17.64 6.17
N LYS A 107 -16.26 18.66 6.06
CA LYS A 107 -17.48 18.64 5.25
C LYS A 107 -17.20 18.52 3.75
N ASN A 108 -15.97 18.82 3.32
CA ASN A 108 -15.56 18.75 1.92
C ASN A 108 -14.84 17.45 1.53
N VAL A 109 -14.59 16.53 2.48
CA VAL A 109 -13.89 15.26 2.21
C VAL A 109 -14.51 14.52 1.02
N ALA A 110 -15.84 14.52 0.91
CA ALA A 110 -16.52 13.80 -0.17
C ALA A 110 -16.23 14.36 -1.57
N ALA A 111 -16.22 15.69 -1.71
CA ALA A 111 -15.88 16.34 -2.97
C ALA A 111 -14.40 16.14 -3.31
N THR A 112 -13.52 16.24 -2.31
CA THR A 112 -12.08 15.99 -2.46
C THR A 112 -11.81 14.56 -2.91
N LEU A 113 -12.35 13.55 -2.22
CA LEU A 113 -12.18 12.15 -2.57
C LEU A 113 -12.71 11.83 -3.96
N THR A 114 -13.88 12.39 -4.33
CA THR A 114 -14.43 12.22 -5.68
C THR A 114 -13.46 12.75 -6.74
N ARG A 115 -12.90 13.95 -6.55
CA ARG A 115 -11.91 14.53 -7.48
C ARG A 115 -10.66 13.66 -7.59
N LEU A 116 -10.12 13.21 -6.46
CA LEU A 116 -8.93 12.35 -6.42
C LEU A 116 -9.18 11.01 -7.15
N LEU A 117 -10.36 10.43 -6.98
CA LEU A 117 -10.72 9.16 -7.62
C LEU A 117 -11.00 9.30 -9.12
N THR A 118 -11.53 10.45 -9.58
CA THR A 118 -11.60 10.77 -11.01
C THR A 118 -10.20 10.85 -11.61
N GLU A 119 -9.29 11.59 -10.97
CA GLU A 119 -7.92 11.73 -11.46
C GLU A 119 -7.17 10.38 -11.48
N LEU A 120 -7.39 9.54 -10.46
CA LEU A 120 -6.86 8.19 -10.43
C LEU A 120 -7.40 7.32 -11.58
N ALA A 121 -8.68 7.47 -11.94
CA ALA A 121 -9.27 6.75 -13.06
C ALA A 121 -8.67 7.18 -14.40
N ASP A 122 -8.40 8.47 -14.60
CA ASP A 122 -7.75 8.98 -15.82
C ASP A 122 -6.31 8.45 -15.97
N LEU A 123 -5.56 8.36 -14.86
CA LEU A 123 -4.24 7.74 -14.83
C LEU A 123 -4.31 6.24 -15.12
N ALA A 124 -5.33 5.54 -14.60
CA ALA A 124 -5.56 4.14 -14.90
C ALA A 124 -5.89 3.92 -16.39
N GLU A 125 -6.71 4.77 -17.01
CA GLU A 125 -6.94 4.69 -18.45
C GLU A 125 -5.67 4.95 -19.26
N THR A 126 -4.85 5.91 -18.82
CA THR A 126 -3.57 6.21 -19.45
C THR A 126 -2.60 5.04 -19.38
N ALA A 127 -2.45 4.43 -18.21
CA ALA A 127 -1.69 3.20 -18.00
C ALA A 127 -2.15 2.09 -18.97
N ALA A 128 -3.48 1.89 -19.12
CA ALA A 128 -4.01 0.81 -19.96
C ALA A 128 -3.65 1.02 -21.44
N ARG A 129 -3.71 2.29 -21.88
CA ARG A 129 -3.35 2.68 -23.25
C ARG A 129 -1.87 2.47 -23.54
N VAL A 130 -0.98 2.83 -22.61
CA VAL A 130 0.47 2.68 -22.81
C VAL A 130 0.89 1.22 -22.76
N ASP A 131 0.35 0.41 -21.84
CA ASP A 131 0.62 -1.03 -21.76
C ASP A 131 0.18 -1.74 -23.06
N GLN A 132 -1.00 -1.39 -23.57
CA GLN A 132 -1.52 -1.92 -24.83
C GLN A 132 -0.65 -1.53 -26.02
N PHE A 133 -0.08 -0.32 -26.04
CA PHE A 133 0.82 0.12 -27.09
C PHE A 133 2.14 -0.66 -27.07
N HIS A 134 2.76 -0.83 -25.90
CA HIS A 134 4.01 -1.57 -25.77
C HIS A 134 3.85 -3.07 -26.10
N SER A 135 2.70 -3.66 -25.77
CA SER A 135 2.38 -5.05 -26.11
C SER A 135 2.26 -5.31 -27.63
N GLN A 136 2.10 -4.26 -28.45
CA GLN A 136 1.94 -4.37 -29.91
C GLN A 136 3.24 -4.11 -30.69
N LEU A 137 4.34 -3.75 -30.01
CA LEU A 137 5.61 -3.54 -30.69
C LEU A 137 6.20 -4.91 -31.10
N PRO A 138 6.61 -5.09 -32.37
CA PRO A 138 7.23 -6.34 -32.79
C PRO A 138 8.50 -6.55 -31.98
N GLU A 139 8.65 -7.71 -31.37
CA GLU A 139 9.90 -8.08 -30.71
C GLU A 139 11.04 -7.92 -31.74
N LYS A 140 12.06 -7.16 -31.34
CA LYS A 140 13.24 -6.97 -32.18
C LYS A 140 13.77 -8.37 -32.52
N PRO A 141 14.01 -8.71 -33.80
CA PRO A 141 14.54 -10.01 -34.15
C PRO A 141 15.80 -10.25 -33.32
N SER A 142 15.83 -11.39 -32.62
CA SER A 142 17.01 -11.84 -31.91
C SER A 142 18.13 -12.02 -32.94
N ASP A 143 19.16 -11.19 -32.85
CA ASP A 143 20.39 -11.38 -33.62
C ASP A 143 21.11 -12.62 -33.03
N ASP A 144 20.70 -13.81 -33.46
CA ASP A 144 21.44 -15.08 -33.35
C ASP A 144 22.45 -15.22 -34.52
#